data_AF-A0A4R3ZN30-F1
#
_entry.id   AF-A0A4R3ZN30-F1
#
_cell.length_a   1.000
_cell.length_b   1.000
_cell.length_c   1.000
_cell.angle_alpha   90.00
_cell.angle_beta   90.00
_cell.angle_gamma   90.00
#
_symmetry.space_group_name_H-M   'P 1'
#
loop_
_entity.id
_entity.type
_entity.pdbx_description
1 polymer ?
#
loop_
_entity_poly.entity_id
_entity_poly.type
_entity_poly.pdbx_seq_one_letter_code
_entity_poly.pdbx_strand_id
1 'polypeptide(L)'
;MSEMTRRAVQAAWEELGRDREYPTPEALEAAIQAEAERLAEMIGDETERLRSMGIAQFRADNQGNFPPYMETVQIGNRARAQAEETILWQELGEEVELAAEEEDQETFDDQSWRTSPDRWRTHTDVVGDPSPEIDVQTEDVWPEQTIRFRVMAAYLMQTRYEDGQPIPETPNDPLRALFTDLVERELKRRESVLSEARGLSQNNST
;
A
#
# COMPACT_ATOMS: atom_id res chain seq x y z
N MET A 1 2.38 -5.90 -2.77
CA MET A 1 3.35 -6.70 -1.99
C MET A 1 4.42 -5.78 -1.47
N SER A 2 4.84 -5.91 -0.21
CA SER A 2 5.91 -5.06 0.32
C SER A 2 7.26 -5.64 -0.09
N GLU A 3 7.95 -4.96 -1.00
CA GLU A 3 9.33 -5.26 -1.40
C GLU A 3 10.28 -5.37 -0.19
N MET A 4 9.95 -4.68 0.90
CA MET A 4 10.69 -4.73 2.17
C MET A 4 10.64 -6.12 2.84
N THR A 5 9.49 -6.79 2.89
CA THR A 5 9.37 -8.12 3.52
C THR A 5 10.22 -9.16 2.77
N ARG A 6 10.27 -9.06 1.43
CA ARG A 6 11.10 -9.93 0.58
C ARG A 6 12.58 -9.76 0.87
N ARG A 7 13.04 -8.51 1.00
CA ARG A 7 14.44 -8.20 1.36
C ARG A 7 14.80 -8.65 2.76
N ALA A 8 13.92 -8.44 3.74
CA ALA A 8 14.13 -8.90 5.11
C ALA A 8 14.31 -10.42 5.17
N VAL A 9 13.49 -11.19 4.43
CA VAL A 9 13.65 -12.65 4.31
C VAL A 9 15.00 -13.00 3.66
N GLN A 10 15.34 -12.34 2.56
CA GLN A 10 16.59 -12.60 1.85
C GLN A 10 17.81 -12.37 2.76
N ALA A 11 17.92 -11.20 3.38
CA ALA A 11 19.03 -10.84 4.25
C ALA A 11 19.14 -11.79 5.46
N ALA A 12 18.02 -12.09 6.12
CA ALA A 12 18.01 -13.04 7.24
C ALA A 12 18.44 -14.44 6.80
N TRP A 13 18.04 -14.90 5.61
CA TRP A 13 18.42 -16.23 5.12
C TRP A 13 19.88 -16.32 4.67
N GLU A 14 20.45 -15.23 4.15
CA GLU A 14 21.87 -15.14 3.84
C GLU A 14 22.73 -15.24 5.10
N GLU A 15 22.37 -14.52 6.18
CA GLU A 15 23.11 -14.55 7.44
C GLU A 15 23.00 -15.90 8.16
N LEU A 16 21.79 -16.50 8.15
CA LEU A 16 21.56 -17.83 8.70
C LEU A 16 22.15 -18.96 7.83
N GLY A 17 22.67 -18.64 6.64
CA GLY A 17 23.22 -19.61 5.69
C GLY A 17 22.17 -20.55 5.09
N ARG A 18 20.89 -20.18 5.16
CA ARG A 18 19.73 -20.94 4.69
C ARG A 18 19.55 -20.84 3.18
N ASP A 19 20.07 -19.78 2.57
CA ASP A 19 20.23 -19.62 1.13
C ASP A 19 20.92 -20.84 0.48
N ARG A 20 21.91 -21.43 1.17
CA ARG A 20 22.68 -22.60 0.72
C ARG A 20 21.89 -23.91 0.69
N GLU A 21 20.70 -23.96 1.29
CA GLU A 21 19.81 -25.13 1.24
C GLU A 21 19.15 -25.27 -0.14
N TYR A 22 19.16 -24.20 -0.94
CA TYR A 22 18.53 -24.17 -2.25
C TYR A 22 19.54 -24.43 -3.37
N PRO A 23 19.31 -25.44 -4.23
CA PRO A 23 20.30 -25.89 -5.21
C PRO A 23 20.42 -24.98 -6.44
N THR A 24 19.45 -24.10 -6.70
CA THR A 24 19.48 -23.15 -7.81
C THR A 24 19.00 -21.76 -7.38
N PRO A 25 19.46 -20.69 -8.05
CA PRO A 25 18.99 -19.33 -7.77
C PRO A 25 17.48 -19.17 -7.94
N GLU A 26 16.87 -19.83 -8.93
CA GLU A 26 15.43 -19.75 -9.16
C GLU A 26 14.63 -20.44 -8.03
N ALA A 27 15.16 -21.54 -7.48
CA ALA A 27 14.54 -22.23 -6.35
C ALA A 27 14.63 -21.39 -5.06
N LEU A 28 15.75 -20.68 -4.88
CA LEU A 28 15.94 -19.74 -3.78
C LEU A 28 14.96 -18.56 -3.90
N GLU A 29 14.89 -17.91 -5.06
CA GLU A 29 14.00 -16.75 -5.27
C GLU A 29 12.53 -17.12 -5.06
N ALA A 30 12.09 -18.28 -5.59
CA ALA A 30 10.72 -18.75 -5.38
C ALA A 30 10.42 -19.03 -3.90
N ALA A 31 11.39 -19.51 -3.13
CA ALA A 31 11.24 -19.77 -1.71
C ALA A 31 11.21 -18.48 -0.88
N ILE A 32 12.09 -17.52 -1.19
CA ILE A 32 12.08 -16.18 -0.59
C ILE A 32 10.74 -15.50 -0.85
N GLN A 33 10.25 -15.56 -2.10
CA GLN A 33 8.97 -14.98 -2.48
C GLN A 33 7.80 -15.60 -1.70
N ALA A 34 7.75 -16.94 -1.60
CA ALA A 34 6.70 -17.64 -0.87
C ALA A 34 6.74 -17.31 0.63
N GLU A 35 7.93 -17.21 1.22
CA GLU A 35 8.07 -16.83 2.63
C GLU A 35 7.69 -15.38 2.87
N ALA A 36 8.07 -14.47 1.96
CA ALA A 36 7.69 -13.07 2.04
C ALA A 36 6.17 -12.87 1.95
N GLU A 37 5.49 -13.65 1.10
CA GLU A 37 4.03 -13.65 1.00
C GLU A 37 3.39 -14.14 2.31
N ARG A 38 3.90 -15.22 2.89
CA ARG A 38 3.44 -15.74 4.20
C ARG A 38 3.58 -14.69 5.29
N LEU A 39 4.75 -14.04 5.38
CA LEU A 39 4.99 -13.01 6.39
C LEU A 39 4.12 -11.77 6.15
N ALA A 40 3.90 -11.37 4.89
CA ALA A 40 3.03 -10.26 4.56
C ALA A 40 1.57 -10.51 4.98
N GLU A 41 1.08 -11.75 4.83
CA GLU A 41 -0.24 -12.15 5.33
C GLU A 41 -0.32 -12.06 6.86
N MET A 42 0.69 -12.59 7.57
CA MET A 42 0.76 -12.51 9.04
C MET A 42 0.84 -11.07 9.56
N ILE A 43 1.63 -10.22 8.90
CA ILE A 43 1.72 -8.78 9.22
C ILE A 43 0.37 -8.10 8.99
N GLY A 44 -0.34 -8.44 7.91
CA GLY A 44 -1.68 -7.90 7.62
C GLY A 44 -2.68 -8.26 8.71
N ASP A 45 -2.75 -9.54 9.09
CA ASP A 45 -3.64 -10.02 10.14
C ASP A 45 -3.34 -9.36 11.50
N GLU A 46 -2.07 -9.26 11.86
CA GLU A 46 -1.64 -8.64 13.12
C GLU A 46 -1.89 -7.12 13.11
N THR A 47 -1.71 -6.46 11.97
CA THR A 47 -2.04 -5.04 11.78
C THR A 47 -3.52 -4.79 12.05
N GLU A 48 -4.42 -5.60 11.49
CA GLU A 48 -5.86 -5.43 11.70
C GLU A 48 -6.25 -5.66 13.17
N ARG A 49 -5.63 -6.67 13.81
CA ARG A 49 -5.82 -6.95 15.24
C ARG A 49 -5.39 -5.75 16.11
N LEU A 50 -4.19 -5.22 15.88
CA LEU A 50 -3.64 -4.09 16.63
C LEU A 50 -4.42 -2.79 16.35
N ARG A 51 -4.85 -2.55 15.12
CA ARG A 51 -5.69 -1.40 14.74
C ARG A 51 -7.03 -1.45 15.47
N SER A 52 -7.68 -2.61 15.46
CA SER A 52 -8.95 -2.84 16.18
C SER A 52 -8.79 -2.58 17.68
N MET A 53 -7.68 -3.01 18.29
CA MET A 53 -7.36 -2.70 19.68
C MET A 53 -7.15 -1.20 19.92
N GLY A 54 -6.42 -0.52 19.05
CA GLY A 54 -6.18 0.92 19.15
C GLY A 54 -7.48 1.74 19.05
N ILE A 55 -8.39 1.37 18.14
CA ILE A 55 -9.71 1.99 18.04
C ILE A 55 -10.53 1.73 19.32
N ALA A 56 -10.54 0.49 19.82
CA ALA A 56 -11.27 0.16 21.04
C ALA A 56 -10.73 0.94 22.26
N GLN A 57 -9.40 1.09 22.37
CA GLN A 57 -8.76 1.86 23.42
C GLN A 57 -9.15 3.34 23.33
N PHE A 58 -9.07 3.95 22.13
CA PHE A 58 -9.51 5.33 21.95
C PHE A 58 -10.95 5.53 22.41
N ARG A 59 -11.85 4.61 22.05
CA ARG A 59 -13.26 4.69 22.43
C ARG A 59 -13.45 4.61 23.95
N ALA A 60 -12.70 3.73 24.63
CA ALA A 60 -12.74 3.64 26.08
C ALA A 60 -12.34 4.98 26.74
N ASP A 61 -11.34 5.64 26.18
CA ASP A 61 -10.81 6.92 26.70
C ASP A 61 -11.67 8.13 26.31
N ASN A 62 -12.51 8.01 25.27
CA ASN A 62 -13.28 9.11 24.68
C ASN A 62 -14.80 8.90 24.76
N GLN A 63 -15.30 8.38 25.89
CA GLN A 63 -16.73 8.23 26.18
C GLN A 63 -17.50 7.38 25.13
N GLY A 64 -16.80 6.42 24.52
CA GLY A 64 -17.35 5.53 23.48
C GLY A 64 -17.32 6.09 22.07
N ASN A 65 -16.89 7.35 21.88
CA ASN A 65 -16.80 8.00 20.57
C ASN A 65 -15.66 7.39 19.74
N PHE A 66 -15.90 7.19 18.45
CA PHE A 66 -14.88 6.72 17.52
C PHE A 66 -13.78 7.76 17.31
N PRO A 67 -12.53 7.32 17.04
CA PRO A 67 -11.46 8.22 16.69
C PRO A 67 -11.81 9.07 15.46
N PRO A 68 -11.50 10.38 15.46
CA PRO A 68 -11.55 11.18 14.25
C PRO A 68 -10.52 10.65 13.24
N TYR A 69 -10.73 10.87 11.95
CA TYR A 69 -9.96 10.21 10.89
C TYR A 69 -8.44 10.25 11.08
N MET A 70 -7.86 11.41 11.39
CA MET A 70 -6.40 11.54 11.56
C MET A 70 -5.87 10.63 12.68
N GLU A 71 -6.67 10.42 13.72
CA GLU A 71 -6.33 9.49 14.79
C GLU A 71 -6.46 8.03 14.32
N THR A 72 -7.47 7.69 13.53
CA THR A 72 -7.62 6.35 12.92
C THR A 72 -6.44 6.00 12.03
N VAL A 73 -5.96 6.94 11.21
CA VAL A 73 -4.75 6.74 10.38
C VAL A 73 -3.51 6.58 11.24
N GLN A 74 -3.34 7.39 12.29
CA GLN A 74 -2.20 7.22 13.21
C GLN A 74 -2.26 5.90 13.98
N ILE A 75 -3.45 5.42 14.33
CA ILE A 75 -3.64 4.08 14.92
C ILE A 75 -3.27 3.00 13.91
N GLY A 76 -3.71 3.10 12.66
CA GLY A 76 -3.38 2.14 11.59
C GLY A 76 -1.88 2.10 11.27
N ASN A 77 -1.23 3.26 11.14
CA ASN A 77 0.21 3.33 10.87
C ASN A 77 1.03 2.75 12.02
N ARG A 78 0.67 3.05 13.27
CA ARG A 78 1.31 2.45 14.44
C ARG A 78 1.09 0.94 14.50
N ALA A 79 -0.14 0.48 14.23
CA ALA A 79 -0.47 -0.93 14.19
C ALA A 79 0.36 -1.68 13.14
N ARG A 80 0.53 -1.10 11.95
CA ARG A 80 1.35 -1.67 10.89
C ARG A 80 2.83 -1.75 11.28
N ALA A 81 3.41 -0.64 11.74
CA ALA A 81 4.81 -0.60 12.14
C ALA A 81 5.10 -1.62 13.26
N GLN A 82 4.20 -1.70 14.25
CA GLN A 82 4.32 -2.66 15.33
C GLN A 82 4.13 -4.11 14.87
N ALA A 83 3.21 -4.37 13.93
CA ALA A 83 3.02 -5.70 13.35
C ALA A 83 4.23 -6.15 12.53
N GLU A 84 4.78 -5.26 11.70
CA GLU A 84 6.01 -5.50 10.93
C GLU A 84 7.17 -5.85 11.87
N GLU A 85 7.44 -5.01 12.88
CA GLU A 85 8.46 -5.27 13.90
C GLU A 85 8.24 -6.61 14.61
N THR A 86 7.01 -6.85 15.09
CA THR A 86 6.69 -8.03 15.88
C THR A 86 6.83 -9.32 15.07
N ILE A 87 6.26 -9.37 13.86
CA ILE A 87 6.24 -10.58 13.03
C ILE A 87 7.62 -10.86 12.46
N LEU A 88 8.32 -9.84 11.95
CA LEU A 88 9.67 -10.06 11.42
C LEU A 88 10.63 -10.52 12.53
N TRP A 89 10.59 -9.89 13.71
CA TRP A 89 11.41 -10.33 14.84
C TRP A 89 11.07 -11.76 15.28
N GLN A 90 9.79 -12.14 15.32
CA GLN A 90 9.38 -13.50 15.72
C GLN A 90 9.81 -14.57 14.72
N GLU A 91 9.69 -14.29 13.42
CA GLU A 91 9.85 -15.29 12.37
C GLU A 91 11.29 -15.36 11.83
N LEU A 92 12.01 -14.23 11.85
CA LEU A 92 13.36 -14.11 11.29
C LEU A 92 14.44 -13.84 12.36
N GLY A 93 14.06 -13.44 13.58
CA GLY A 93 15.00 -13.22 14.70
C GLY A 93 15.72 -11.87 14.69
N GLU A 94 16.81 -11.76 15.47
CA GLU A 94 17.60 -10.50 15.59
C GLU A 94 18.27 -10.08 14.28
N GLU A 95 18.45 -11.01 13.33
CA GLU A 95 19.10 -10.76 12.03
C GLU A 95 18.30 -9.82 11.11
N VAL A 96 17.05 -9.50 11.47
CA VAL A 96 16.24 -8.46 10.81
C VAL A 96 16.81 -7.06 11.04
N GLU A 97 17.47 -6.82 12.17
CA GLU A 97 18.10 -5.52 12.47
C GLU A 97 19.22 -5.20 11.47
N LEU A 98 19.96 -6.22 10.99
CA LEU A 98 21.01 -6.06 9.98
C LEU A 98 20.44 -5.73 8.58
N ALA A 99 19.30 -6.31 8.22
CA ALA A 99 18.59 -5.97 6.97
C ALA A 99 18.07 -4.52 6.98
N ALA A 100 17.70 -4.01 8.17
CA ALA A 100 17.30 -2.62 8.37
C ALA A 100 18.51 -1.65 8.37
N GLU A 101 19.70 -2.10 8.77
CA GLU A 101 20.93 -1.30 8.68
C GLU A 101 21.44 -1.12 7.23
N GLU A 102 21.19 -2.07 6.33
CA GLU A 102 21.46 -1.89 4.89
C GLU A 102 20.52 -0.86 4.23
N GLU A 103 19.31 -0.65 4.77
CA GLU A 103 18.37 0.40 4.33
C GLU A 103 18.93 1.82 4.51
N ASP A 104 19.74 2.05 5.55
CA ASP A 104 20.36 3.36 5.82
C ASP A 104 21.40 3.75 4.75
N GLN A 105 21.88 2.79 3.94
CA GLN A 105 22.83 3.04 2.85
C GLN A 105 22.23 3.00 1.44
N GLU A 106 21.10 2.33 1.21
CA GLU A 106 20.46 2.25 -0.13
C GLU A 106 19.12 3.01 -0.30
N THR A 107 18.51 3.59 0.75
CA THR A 107 17.27 4.40 0.61
C THR A 107 17.46 5.92 0.71
N PHE A 108 18.49 6.44 0.05
CA PHE A 108 18.55 7.85 -0.36
C PHE A 108 18.13 8.07 -1.82
N ASP A 109 17.32 7.17 -2.39
CA ASP A 109 16.61 7.48 -3.63
C ASP A 109 15.51 8.50 -3.36
N ASP A 110 15.45 9.52 -4.22
CA ASP A 110 14.67 10.74 -4.08
C ASP A 110 13.19 10.49 -3.69
N GLN A 111 12.89 10.60 -2.38
CA GLN A 111 11.53 10.51 -1.85
C GLN A 111 10.65 11.72 -2.19
N SER A 112 11.09 12.61 -3.10
CA SER A 112 10.28 13.74 -3.58
C SER A 112 8.90 13.32 -4.08
N TRP A 113 8.76 12.08 -4.58
CA TRP A 113 7.49 11.50 -4.99
C TRP A 113 6.43 11.48 -3.89
N ARG A 114 6.81 11.36 -2.61
CA ARG A 114 5.86 11.36 -1.47
C ARG A 114 5.09 12.67 -1.36
N THR A 115 5.73 13.78 -1.76
CA THR A 115 5.12 15.11 -1.77
C THR A 115 4.48 15.47 -3.11
N SER A 116 4.57 14.58 -4.11
CA SER A 116 3.97 14.81 -5.42
C SER A 116 2.44 14.72 -5.33
N PRO A 117 1.70 15.74 -5.81
CA PRO A 117 0.24 15.69 -5.92
C PRO A 117 -0.25 14.64 -6.93
N ASP A 118 0.65 14.13 -7.78
CA ASP A 118 0.37 13.14 -8.83
C ASP A 118 0.71 11.70 -8.41
N ARG A 119 1.09 11.47 -7.15
CA ARG A 119 1.48 10.13 -6.66
C ARG A 119 0.35 9.10 -6.77
N TRP A 120 -0.91 9.53 -6.62
CA TRP A 120 -2.11 8.69 -6.83
C TRP A 120 -2.19 8.04 -8.21
N ARG A 121 -1.51 8.57 -9.23
CA ARG A 121 -1.51 8.04 -10.60
C ARG A 121 -0.16 7.52 -11.09
N THR A 122 0.94 7.92 -10.44
CA THR A 122 2.32 7.61 -10.87
C THR A 122 3.02 6.58 -9.99
N HIS A 123 2.58 6.41 -8.74
CA HIS A 123 3.27 5.61 -7.72
C HIS A 123 2.29 4.70 -6.97
N THR A 124 1.20 4.25 -7.62
CA THR A 124 0.17 3.40 -6.99
C THR A 124 0.71 2.09 -6.43
N ASP A 125 1.86 1.63 -6.92
CA ASP A 125 2.45 0.36 -6.51
C ASP A 125 3.27 0.46 -5.21
N VAL A 126 3.59 1.70 -4.79
CA VAL A 126 4.36 2.02 -3.58
C VAL A 126 3.58 2.91 -2.59
N VAL A 127 2.57 3.63 -3.07
CA VAL A 127 1.59 4.33 -2.21
C VAL A 127 0.71 3.26 -1.57
N GLY A 128 0.51 3.35 -0.25
CA GLY A 128 -0.36 2.43 0.47
C GLY A 128 -1.79 2.46 -0.06
N ASP A 129 -2.51 1.35 0.08
CA ASP A 129 -3.90 1.26 -0.34
C ASP A 129 -4.77 2.33 0.34
N PRO A 130 -5.81 2.85 -0.33
CA PRO A 130 -6.73 3.80 0.28
C PRO A 130 -7.31 3.23 1.58
N SER A 131 -7.51 4.11 2.56
CA SER A 131 -8.15 3.71 3.81
C SER A 131 -9.59 3.20 3.57
N PRO A 132 -10.10 2.24 4.38
CA PRO A 132 -11.47 1.74 4.24
C PRO A 132 -12.53 2.85 4.28
N GLU A 133 -12.27 3.91 5.05
CA GLU A 133 -13.14 5.09 5.10
C GLU A 133 -13.18 5.84 3.76
N ILE A 134 -12.03 5.99 3.08
CA ILE A 134 -11.96 6.60 1.75
C ILE A 134 -12.61 5.69 0.70
N ASP A 135 -12.46 4.37 0.81
CA ASP A 135 -13.14 3.43 -0.08
C ASP A 135 -14.66 3.53 0.03
N VAL A 136 -15.20 3.48 1.26
CA VAL A 136 -16.64 3.65 1.53
C VAL A 136 -17.13 5.01 1.03
N GLN A 137 -16.39 6.10 1.32
CA GLN A 137 -16.75 7.42 0.85
C GLN A 137 -16.72 7.52 -0.68
N THR A 138 -15.78 6.86 -1.33
CA THR A 138 -15.70 6.80 -2.79
C THR A 138 -16.89 6.05 -3.38
N GLU A 139 -17.34 4.97 -2.74
CA GLU A 139 -18.56 4.26 -3.11
C GLU A 139 -19.81 5.12 -2.94
N ASP A 140 -19.89 5.89 -1.85
CA ASP A 140 -21.00 6.79 -1.57
C ASP A 140 -21.07 7.97 -2.53
N VAL A 141 -19.93 8.51 -2.97
CA VAL A 141 -19.86 9.65 -3.91
C VAL A 141 -20.14 9.23 -5.36
N TRP A 142 -19.75 8.01 -5.75
CA TRP A 142 -19.94 7.47 -7.11
C TRP A 142 -20.56 6.06 -7.14
N PRO A 143 -21.77 5.87 -6.59
CA PRO A 143 -22.43 4.56 -6.54
C PRO A 143 -22.77 4.00 -7.92
N GLU A 144 -22.82 4.84 -8.95
CA GLU A 144 -23.09 4.47 -10.34
C GLU A 144 -21.84 4.09 -11.16
N GLN A 145 -20.64 4.44 -10.68
CA GLN A 145 -19.40 4.26 -11.46
C GLN A 145 -18.84 2.84 -11.36
N THR A 146 -17.99 2.47 -12.31
CA THR A 146 -17.34 1.14 -12.32
C THR A 146 -16.38 0.94 -11.14
N ILE A 147 -16.12 -0.32 -10.76
CA ILE A 147 -15.15 -0.65 -9.70
C ILE A 147 -13.78 -0.04 -10.00
N ARG A 148 -13.30 -0.17 -11.25
CA ARG A 148 -12.01 0.38 -11.66
C ARG A 148 -11.93 1.90 -11.51
N PHE A 149 -13.04 2.60 -11.78
CA PHE A 149 -13.14 4.04 -11.53
C PHE A 149 -13.06 4.33 -10.04
N ARG A 150 -13.83 3.62 -9.20
CA ARG A 150 -13.85 3.84 -7.75
C ARG A 150 -12.49 3.59 -7.11
N VAL A 151 -11.81 2.51 -7.47
CA VAL A 151 -10.43 2.25 -6.98
C VAL A 151 -9.51 3.43 -7.29
N MET A 152 -9.56 3.96 -8.52
CA MET A 152 -8.71 5.08 -8.92
C MET A 152 -9.11 6.42 -8.29
N ALA A 153 -10.41 6.63 -8.09
CA ALA A 153 -10.92 7.76 -7.35
C ALA A 153 -10.51 7.70 -5.87
N ALA A 154 -10.47 6.52 -5.26
CA ALA A 154 -10.05 6.31 -3.89
C ALA A 154 -8.57 6.67 -3.68
N TYR A 155 -7.66 6.30 -4.60
CA TYR A 155 -6.26 6.77 -4.53
C TYR A 155 -6.14 8.29 -4.66
N LEU A 156 -6.91 8.92 -5.55
CA LEU A 156 -6.94 10.38 -5.69
C LEU A 156 -7.48 11.06 -4.41
N MET A 157 -8.56 10.52 -3.84
CA MET A 157 -9.14 11.01 -2.58
C MET A 157 -8.16 10.83 -1.43
N GLN A 158 -7.52 9.67 -1.30
CA GLN A 158 -6.49 9.40 -0.29
C GLN A 158 -5.32 10.40 -0.41
N THR A 159 -4.80 10.61 -1.61
CA THR A 159 -3.71 11.59 -1.85
C THR A 159 -4.12 13.02 -1.50
N ARG A 160 -5.31 13.46 -1.94
CA ARG A 160 -5.84 14.79 -1.61
C ARG A 160 -6.07 14.95 -0.12
N TYR A 161 -6.57 13.89 0.52
CA TYR A 161 -6.82 13.85 1.94
C TYR A 161 -5.52 14.02 2.74
N GLU A 162 -4.49 13.24 2.41
CA GLU A 162 -3.15 13.32 3.03
C GLU A 162 -2.52 14.70 2.85
N ASP A 163 -2.74 15.33 1.69
CA ASP A 163 -2.25 16.68 1.38
C ASP A 163 -3.08 17.80 2.05
N GLY A 164 -4.08 17.45 2.87
CA GLY A 164 -4.97 18.40 3.54
C GLY A 164 -5.90 19.17 2.58
N GLN A 165 -6.13 18.63 1.39
CA GLN A 165 -7.00 19.22 0.38
C GLN A 165 -8.43 18.67 0.48
N PRO A 166 -9.44 19.46 0.09
CA PRO A 166 -10.82 19.02 0.17
C PRO A 166 -11.09 17.87 -0.82
N ILE A 167 -11.90 16.91 -0.39
CA ILE A 167 -12.39 15.76 -1.15
C ILE A 167 -13.92 15.82 -1.24
N PRO A 168 -14.54 15.24 -2.27
CA PRO A 168 -16.00 15.20 -2.34
C PRO A 168 -16.58 14.30 -1.25
N GLU A 169 -17.62 14.77 -0.56
CA GLU A 169 -18.26 14.02 0.53
C GLU A 169 -19.57 13.35 0.11
N THR A 170 -20.23 13.87 -0.92
CA THR A 170 -21.53 13.35 -1.37
C THR A 170 -21.66 13.34 -2.90
N PRO A 171 -22.63 12.60 -3.47
CA PRO A 171 -22.94 12.64 -4.90
C PRO A 171 -23.28 14.03 -5.47
N ASN A 172 -23.69 14.97 -4.62
CA ASN A 172 -24.06 16.34 -5.01
C ASN A 172 -22.95 17.36 -4.73
N ASP A 173 -21.78 16.91 -4.27
CA ASP A 173 -20.65 17.77 -3.94
C ASP A 173 -20.10 18.44 -5.22
N PRO A 174 -19.85 19.76 -5.22
CA PRO A 174 -19.28 20.45 -6.38
C PRO A 174 -17.90 19.90 -6.80
N LEU A 175 -17.12 19.31 -5.89
CA LEU A 175 -15.81 18.72 -6.19
C LEU A 175 -15.92 17.40 -6.95
N ARG A 176 -17.08 16.73 -6.90
CA ARG A 176 -17.29 15.45 -7.58
C ARG A 176 -17.00 15.55 -9.08
N ALA A 177 -17.44 16.63 -9.73
CA ALA A 177 -17.22 16.84 -11.16
C ALA A 177 -15.72 16.96 -11.51
N LEU A 178 -14.96 17.68 -10.68
CA LEU A 178 -13.51 17.82 -10.85
C LEU A 178 -12.78 16.48 -10.70
N PHE A 179 -13.11 15.71 -9.66
CA PHE A 179 -12.49 14.41 -9.42
C PHE A 179 -12.85 13.42 -10.53
N THR A 180 -14.10 13.45 -11.00
CA THR A 180 -14.56 12.60 -12.11
C THR A 180 -13.72 12.83 -13.36
N ASP A 181 -13.55 14.09 -13.76
CA ASP A 181 -12.77 14.44 -14.95
C ASP A 181 -11.28 14.06 -14.81
N LEU A 182 -10.69 14.16 -13.61
CA LEU A 182 -9.32 13.72 -13.37
C LEU A 182 -9.16 12.19 -13.52
N VAL A 183 -10.08 11.43 -12.92
CA VAL A 183 -10.05 9.96 -12.94
C VAL A 183 -10.33 9.43 -14.35
N GLU A 184 -11.32 10.00 -15.05
CA GLU A 184 -11.65 9.60 -16.43
C GLU A 184 -10.47 9.84 -17.39
N ARG A 185 -9.80 10.99 -17.28
CA ARG A 185 -8.61 11.29 -18.08
C ARG A 185 -7.49 10.28 -17.85
N GLU A 186 -7.25 9.90 -16.59
CA GLU A 186 -6.22 8.92 -16.26
C GLU A 186 -6.59 7.50 -16.73
N LEU A 187 -7.84 7.08 -16.56
CA LEU A 187 -8.31 5.78 -17.06
C LEU A 187 -8.16 5.69 -18.59
N LYS A 188 -8.55 6.74 -19.30
CA LYS A 188 -8.39 6.82 -20.76
C LYS A 188 -6.93 6.77 -21.18
N ARG A 189 -6.04 7.44 -20.45
CA ARG A 189 -4.59 7.39 -20.68
C ARG A 189 -4.06 5.97 -20.53
N ARG A 190 -4.41 5.27 -19.43
CA ARG A 190 -3.99 3.89 -19.17
C ARG A 190 -4.53 2.92 -20.21
N GLU A 191 -5.76 3.11 -20.68
CA GLU A 191 -6.34 2.29 -21.75
C GLU A 191 -5.62 2.49 -23.09
N SER A 192 -5.25 3.73 -23.45
CA SER A 192 -4.47 4.02 -24.66
C SER A 192 -3.11 3.33 -24.63
N VAL A 193 -2.38 3.42 -23.52
CA VAL A 193 -1.06 2.78 -23.35
C VAL A 193 -1.18 1.26 -23.48
N LEU A 194 -2.20 0.65 -22.86
CA LEU A 194 -2.43 -0.80 -22.97
C LEU A 194 -2.79 -1.24 -24.40
N SER A 195 -3.57 -0.42 -25.11
CA SER A 195 -3.95 -0.67 -26.50
C SER A 195 -2.74 -0.60 -27.45
N GLU A 196 -1.89 0.42 -27.28
CA GLU A 196 -0.64 0.58 -28.04
C GLU A 196 0.34 -0.57 -27.79
N ALA A 197 0.50 -0.99 -26.53
CA ALA A 197 1.35 -2.13 -26.18
C ALA A 197 0.86 -3.44 -26.82
N ARG A 198 -0.45 -3.69 -26.85
CA ARG A 198 -1.03 -4.86 -27.54
C ARG A 198 -0.87 -4.78 -29.06
N GLY A 199 -1.02 -3.60 -29.65
CA GLY A 199 -0.82 -3.39 -31.09
C GLY A 199 0.63 -3.65 -31.53
N LEU A 200 1.61 -3.22 -30.74
CA LEU A 200 3.03 -3.48 -30.99
C LEU A 200 3.39 -4.97 -30.86
N SER A 201 2.78 -5.69 -29.91
CA SER A 201 3.01 -7.13 -29.73
C SER A 201 2.47 -7.98 -30.89
N GLN A 202 1.43 -7.53 -31.61
CA GLN A 202 0.90 -8.25 -32.78
C GLN A 202 1.71 -7.99 -34.06
N ASN A 203 2.39 -6.84 -34.17
CA ASN A 203 3.20 -6.50 -35.34
C ASN A 203 4.62 -7.07 -35.31
N ASN A 204 5.11 -7.55 -34.16
CA ASN A 204 6.44 -8.18 -34.03
C ASN A 204 6.44 -9.72 -34.20
N SER A 205 5.34 -10.32 -34.68
CA SER A 205 5.22 -11.77 -34.91
C SER A 205 5.20 -12.17 -36.39
N THR A 206 5.78 -11.38 -37.29
CA THR A 206 5.96 -11.73 -38.72
C THR A 206 7.42 -11.67 -39.11
#